data_AF-A0A934ZCA9-F1
#
_entry.id   AF-A0A934ZCA9-F1
#
_cell.length_a   1.000
_cell.length_b   1.000
_cell.length_c   1.000
_cell.angle_alpha   90.00
_cell.angle_beta   90.00
_cell.angle_gamma   90.00
#
_symmetry.space_group_name_H-M   'P 1'
#
loop_
_entity.id
_entity.type
_entity.pdbx_description
1 polymer ?
#
loop_
_entity_poly.entity_id
_entity_poly.type
_entity_poly.pdbx_seq_one_letter_code
_entity_poly.pdbx_strand_id
1 'polypeptide(L)'
;MSDKTRPGGPTHMPPPVPADARRDSAPIPLVRRTNSVTTTAPGPMPSDRPATGDPASGSLIGNTQQRLDLASAALRLRDEQVSARVVYFNPEQQTNAELDAITQQVIDDLRAIQDVRQSQRPELPVSSADYEIDLIAVLRRSLEQVLDARRGSFLRLKLELLSRRFTTLFFEFALGHHAGPSELAARLVTTPEQALYTAVLRNQQRVRDDLRALRYEREELHDIALERLSRWERELQSAYLSQRAPELGRLLPIVIEVFTEFFQEGFRANLGEFCWAVVRESAVARSGDSIQGMPRIGPRFFLRFREAFEKHFLEDLVLNVQDPLVARLNASEVRLRPETLAFVADPRVFSTACAVMCDAFYDHLHSEGLLDLPQQWRQAAREA
;
A
#
# COMPACT_ATOMS: atom_id res chain seq x y z
N MET A 1 -36.50 -62.14 25.76
CA MET A 1 -36.31 -61.37 27.00
C MET A 1 -36.30 -59.90 26.54
N SER A 2 -37.41 -59.20 26.25
CA SER A 2 -38.68 -58.99 26.97
C SER A 2 -38.43 -58.68 28.44
N ASP A 3 -38.93 -57.63 29.07
CA ASP A 3 -39.76 -56.44 28.79
C ASP A 3 -39.90 -55.78 30.20
N LYS A 4 -40.56 -54.61 30.32
CA LYS A 4 -41.18 -54.06 31.56
C LYS A 4 -40.26 -53.37 32.59
N THR A 5 -40.54 -52.18 33.17
CA THR A 5 -41.67 -51.21 33.10
C THR A 5 -41.27 -49.91 33.86
N ARG A 6 -41.54 -48.72 33.26
CA ARG A 6 -42.22 -47.46 33.76
C ARG A 6 -42.13 -46.97 35.25
N PRO A 7 -42.61 -45.73 35.59
CA PRO A 7 -42.54 -44.40 34.95
C PRO A 7 -42.39 -43.20 35.95
N GLY A 8 -42.32 -41.95 35.44
CA GLY A 8 -43.04 -40.81 36.06
C GLY A 8 -42.21 -39.61 36.56
N GLY A 9 -42.27 -38.49 35.84
CA GLY A 9 -41.89 -37.16 36.32
C GLY A 9 -42.41 -36.07 35.36
N PRO A 10 -43.27 -35.12 35.80
CA PRO A 10 -43.97 -34.22 34.89
C PRO A 10 -43.14 -33.00 34.49
N THR A 11 -43.30 -32.63 33.22
CA THR A 11 -42.90 -31.40 32.53
C THR A 11 -43.63 -30.19 33.11
N HIS A 12 -42.87 -29.20 33.60
CA HIS A 12 -43.39 -27.88 33.95
C HIS A 12 -43.39 -26.98 32.70
N MET A 13 -44.57 -26.79 32.09
CA MET A 13 -44.84 -25.66 31.19
C MET A 13 -45.21 -24.42 32.03
N PRO A 14 -44.78 -23.21 31.64
CA PRO A 14 -45.29 -21.97 32.20
C PRO A 14 -46.70 -21.65 31.65
N PRO A 15 -47.58 -21.01 32.46
CA PRO A 15 -48.94 -20.67 32.05
C PRO A 15 -49.00 -19.45 31.10
N PRO A 16 -50.07 -19.33 30.29
CA PRO A 16 -50.22 -18.29 29.27
C PRO A 16 -50.63 -16.92 29.84
N VAL A 17 -50.17 -15.87 29.17
CA VAL A 17 -50.47 -14.46 29.42
C VAL A 17 -51.87 -14.12 28.88
N PRO A 18 -52.76 -13.44 29.63
CA PRO A 18 -54.06 -13.00 29.12
C PRO A 18 -53.94 -11.80 28.18
N ALA A 19 -54.74 -11.83 27.11
CA ALA A 19 -54.93 -10.77 26.14
C ALA A 19 -55.94 -9.70 26.62
N ASP A 20 -55.84 -8.52 25.98
CA ASP A 20 -56.78 -7.40 25.91
C ASP A 20 -56.88 -6.41 27.09
N ALA A 21 -56.21 -5.27 26.90
CA ALA A 21 -56.81 -3.95 27.18
C ALA A 21 -56.33 -2.95 26.13
N ARG A 22 -57.12 -2.80 25.07
CA ARG A 22 -57.06 -1.72 24.10
C ARG A 22 -57.25 -0.38 24.81
N ARG A 23 -56.35 0.58 24.61
CA ARG A 23 -56.67 2.00 24.64
C ARG A 23 -56.02 2.71 23.47
N ASP A 24 -56.91 3.21 22.63
CA ASP A 24 -56.68 4.09 21.51
C ASP A 24 -55.79 5.27 21.91
N SER A 25 -54.76 5.55 21.11
CA SER A 25 -54.08 6.84 21.09
C SER A 25 -54.09 7.33 19.65
N ALA A 26 -54.94 8.32 19.42
CA ALA A 26 -55.16 9.00 18.15
C ALA A 26 -53.88 9.70 17.63
N PRO A 27 -53.78 9.92 16.30
CA PRO A 27 -52.58 10.43 15.65
C PRO A 27 -52.35 11.93 15.88
N ILE A 28 -51.09 12.30 16.13
CA ILE A 28 -50.62 13.68 16.25
C ILE A 28 -50.62 14.35 14.86
N PRO A 29 -51.21 15.55 14.69
CA PRO A 29 -51.37 16.18 13.39
C PRO A 29 -50.11 16.86 12.86
N LEU A 30 -49.95 16.72 11.54
CA LEU A 30 -48.99 17.38 10.66
C LEU A 30 -49.18 18.92 10.70
N VAL A 31 -48.27 19.66 11.35
CA VAL A 31 -48.25 21.12 11.25
C VAL A 31 -47.41 21.54 10.04
N ARG A 32 -48.13 21.83 8.96
CA ARG A 32 -47.69 22.55 7.77
C ARG A 32 -47.34 23.99 8.15
N ARG A 33 -46.04 24.31 8.21
CA ARG A 33 -45.57 25.70 8.19
C ARG A 33 -45.02 26.05 6.81
N THR A 34 -45.85 26.74 6.06
CA THR A 34 -45.42 27.64 4.99
C THR A 34 -44.66 28.80 5.63
N ASN A 35 -43.42 29.04 5.20
CA ASN A 35 -42.83 30.38 5.19
C ASN A 35 -41.82 30.45 4.06
N SER A 36 -42.28 31.06 2.98
CA SER A 36 -41.51 31.64 1.89
C SER A 36 -40.67 32.80 2.41
N VAL A 37 -39.34 32.69 2.31
CA VAL A 37 -38.45 33.85 2.29
C VAL A 37 -37.59 33.72 1.04
N THR A 38 -37.82 34.65 0.13
CA THR A 38 -37.01 34.95 -1.05
C THR A 38 -35.66 35.49 -0.61
N THR A 39 -34.57 34.80 -0.97
CA THR A 39 -33.25 35.42 -1.07
C THR A 39 -32.56 34.83 -2.30
N THR A 40 -32.23 35.75 -3.21
CA THR A 40 -31.63 35.56 -4.53
C THR A 40 -30.30 34.79 -4.49
N ALA A 41 -30.23 33.70 -5.24
CA ALA A 41 -29.02 32.93 -5.49
C ALA A 41 -28.15 33.59 -6.59
N PRO A 42 -26.82 33.70 -6.42
CA PRO A 42 -25.88 33.80 -7.53
C PRO A 42 -25.68 32.39 -8.13
N GLY A 43 -25.73 32.29 -9.46
CA GLY A 43 -25.70 31.01 -10.19
C GLY A 43 -24.40 30.21 -10.02
N PRO A 44 -24.45 28.87 -10.18
CA PRO A 44 -23.27 28.02 -10.17
C PRO A 44 -22.52 28.11 -11.50
N MET A 45 -21.21 28.36 -11.43
CA MET A 45 -20.28 28.13 -12.53
C MET A 45 -20.16 26.62 -12.81
N PRO A 46 -19.90 26.20 -14.06
CA PRO A 46 -19.71 24.80 -14.39
C PRO A 46 -18.38 24.32 -13.80
N SER A 47 -18.47 23.44 -12.79
CA SER A 47 -17.32 22.70 -12.28
C SER A 47 -17.18 21.42 -13.09
N ASP A 48 -16.33 21.42 -14.11
CA ASP A 48 -15.84 20.21 -14.76
C ASP A 48 -14.98 19.42 -13.76
N ARG A 49 -15.63 18.51 -13.05
CA ARG A 49 -14.98 17.37 -12.40
C ARG A 49 -15.64 16.11 -12.92
N PRO A 50 -14.87 15.10 -13.34
CA PRO A 50 -15.44 13.84 -13.82
C PRO A 50 -16.27 13.20 -12.70
N ALA A 51 -17.48 12.79 -13.05
CA ALA A 51 -18.41 12.14 -12.15
C ALA A 51 -17.79 10.85 -11.59
N THR A 52 -17.59 10.82 -10.27
CA THR A 52 -17.44 9.58 -9.51
C THR A 52 -18.71 8.76 -9.70
N GLY A 53 -18.58 7.64 -10.43
CA GLY A 53 -19.67 6.69 -10.67
C GLY A 53 -20.07 5.92 -9.40
N ASP A 54 -21.33 5.47 -9.40
CA ASP A 54 -21.97 4.65 -8.37
C ASP A 54 -21.16 3.38 -8.00
N PRO A 55 -21.05 3.00 -6.72
CA PRO A 55 -20.34 1.79 -6.28
C PRO A 55 -21.18 0.51 -6.37
N ALA A 56 -22.30 0.52 -7.11
CA ALA A 56 -23.28 -0.56 -7.11
C ALA A 56 -23.48 -1.17 -8.50
N SER A 57 -22.41 -1.61 -9.16
CA SER A 57 -22.44 -2.68 -10.19
C SER A 57 -21.01 -3.08 -10.57
N GLY A 58 -20.73 -4.38 -10.50
CA GLY A 58 -19.41 -4.92 -10.79
C GLY A 58 -18.98 -4.67 -12.23
N SER A 59 -17.99 -3.80 -12.40
CA SER A 59 -16.98 -3.95 -13.42
C SER A 59 -15.62 -3.72 -12.75
N LEU A 60 -15.04 -4.80 -12.22
CA LEU A 60 -13.62 -4.82 -11.84
C LEU A 60 -12.70 -4.75 -13.07
N ILE A 61 -13.28 -4.79 -14.29
CA ILE A 61 -12.59 -4.56 -15.54
C ILE A 61 -12.46 -3.05 -15.71
N GLY A 62 -11.29 -2.54 -15.33
CA GLY A 62 -10.89 -1.21 -15.70
C GLY A 62 -10.47 -1.19 -17.17
N ASN A 63 -10.91 -0.20 -17.96
CA ASN A 63 -10.27 0.02 -19.26
C ASN A 63 -8.78 0.37 -19.06
N THR A 64 -7.98 0.34 -20.13
CA THR A 64 -6.53 0.63 -20.04
C THR A 64 -6.25 1.97 -19.34
N GLN A 65 -7.12 2.98 -19.53
CA GLN A 65 -7.00 4.26 -18.84
C GLN A 65 -7.13 4.12 -17.32
N GLN A 66 -8.13 3.39 -16.82
CA GLN A 66 -8.32 3.15 -15.39
C GLN A 66 -7.16 2.38 -14.76
N ARG A 67 -6.50 1.50 -15.53
CA ARG A 67 -5.26 0.83 -15.10
C ARG A 67 -4.08 1.77 -14.98
N LEU A 68 -3.92 2.68 -15.95
CA LEU A 68 -2.90 3.72 -15.88
C LEU A 68 -3.19 4.70 -14.72
N ASP A 69 -4.45 5.03 -14.47
CA ASP A 69 -4.84 5.85 -13.33
C ASP A 69 -4.50 5.14 -12.00
N LEU A 70 -4.77 3.83 -11.90
CA LEU A 70 -4.38 3.01 -10.75
C LEU A 70 -2.86 2.95 -10.56
N ALA A 71 -2.09 2.75 -11.64
CA ALA A 71 -0.63 2.80 -11.60
C ALA A 71 -0.13 4.16 -11.14
N SER A 72 -0.73 5.26 -11.63
CA SER A 72 -0.38 6.63 -11.22
C SER A 72 -0.68 6.88 -9.74
N ALA A 73 -1.80 6.37 -9.22
CA ALA A 73 -2.13 6.47 -7.81
C ALA A 73 -1.16 5.66 -6.94
N ALA A 74 -0.79 4.46 -7.38
CA ALA A 74 0.18 3.61 -6.70
C ALA A 74 1.59 4.23 -6.69
N LEU A 75 1.98 4.93 -7.77
CA LEU A 75 3.25 5.66 -7.85
C LEU A 75 3.26 6.84 -6.87
N ARG A 76 2.18 7.64 -6.83
CA ARG A 76 2.08 8.73 -5.85
C ARG A 76 2.20 8.24 -4.41
N LEU A 77 1.51 7.14 -4.06
CA LEU A 77 1.64 6.54 -2.73
C LEU A 77 3.06 6.03 -2.46
N ARG A 78 3.76 5.55 -3.48
CA ARG A 78 5.14 5.10 -3.36
C ARG A 78 6.05 6.29 -3.06
N ASP A 79 5.91 7.39 -3.81
CA ASP A 79 6.67 8.63 -3.59
C ASP A 79 6.39 9.24 -2.21
N GLU A 80 5.12 9.23 -1.79
CA GLU A 80 4.70 9.64 -0.43
C GLU A 80 5.31 8.75 0.64
N GLN A 81 5.37 7.43 0.45
CA GLN A 81 6.01 6.52 1.43
C GLN A 81 7.52 6.72 1.49
N VAL A 82 8.17 6.99 0.35
CA VAL A 82 9.60 7.28 0.30
C VAL A 82 9.89 8.59 1.03
N SER A 83 9.12 9.65 0.75
CA SER A 83 9.25 10.96 1.39
C SER A 83 8.83 10.97 2.87
N ALA A 84 7.79 10.24 3.28
CA ALA A 84 7.36 10.15 4.68
C ALA A 84 8.33 9.36 5.56
N ARG A 85 9.13 8.45 4.97
CA ARG A 85 10.26 7.80 5.66
C ARG A 85 11.45 8.74 5.85
N VAL A 86 11.44 9.93 5.24
CA VAL A 86 12.37 11.03 5.48
C VAL A 86 11.93 11.79 6.73
N VAL A 87 12.18 11.19 7.90
CA VAL A 87 12.12 11.96 9.15
C VAL A 87 13.39 12.79 9.21
N TYR A 88 13.24 14.11 9.05
CA TYR A 88 14.31 15.09 9.21
C TYR A 88 15.08 14.82 10.50
N PHE A 89 16.36 14.50 10.36
CA PHE A 89 17.30 14.61 11.47
C PHE A 89 17.57 16.11 11.66
N ASN A 90 17.42 16.61 12.89
CA ASN A 90 17.61 18.02 13.24
C ASN A 90 18.99 18.51 12.75
N PRO A 91 19.06 19.49 11.84
CA PRO A 91 20.34 20.05 11.37
C PRO A 91 21.02 20.95 12.42
N GLU A 92 20.38 21.18 13.57
CA GLU A 92 20.94 22.01 14.65
C GLU A 92 21.80 21.25 15.67
N GLN A 93 22.16 20.00 15.40
CA GLN A 93 23.16 19.33 16.22
C GLN A 93 24.52 19.99 15.93
N GLN A 94 24.98 20.87 16.84
CA GLN A 94 26.30 21.50 16.76
C GLN A 94 27.37 20.42 16.61
N THR A 95 27.90 20.26 15.40
CA THR A 95 29.06 19.43 15.12
C THR A 95 30.29 20.05 15.80
N ASN A 96 31.06 19.20 16.46
CA ASN A 96 32.31 19.60 17.09
C ASN A 96 33.29 20.08 15.99
N ALA A 97 33.93 21.24 16.17
CA ALA A 97 34.80 21.88 15.15
C ALA A 97 35.94 20.97 14.66
N GLU A 98 36.32 19.96 15.45
CA GLU A 98 37.31 18.95 15.06
C GLU A 98 36.79 17.99 13.98
N LEU A 99 35.49 17.67 13.99
CA LEU A 99 34.87 16.81 12.96
C LEU A 99 34.74 17.56 11.63
N ASP A 100 34.47 18.86 11.65
CA ASP A 100 34.42 19.69 10.44
C ASP A 100 35.81 19.83 9.80
N ALA A 101 36.87 19.99 10.61
CA ALA A 101 38.25 20.03 10.12
C ALA A 101 38.69 18.70 9.48
N ILE A 102 38.32 17.57 10.09
CA ILE A 102 38.58 16.23 9.51
C ILE A 102 37.78 16.04 8.23
N THR A 103 36.53 16.51 8.19
CA THR A 103 35.67 16.42 7.00
C THR A 103 36.24 17.26 5.85
N GLN A 104 36.75 18.45 6.14
CA GLN A 104 37.42 19.32 5.16
C GLN A 104 38.68 18.65 4.59
N GLN A 105 39.51 18.06 5.45
CA GLN A 105 40.71 17.33 5.03
C GLN A 105 40.37 16.14 4.13
N VAL A 106 39.32 15.38 4.47
CA VAL A 106 38.86 14.25 3.63
C VAL A 106 38.29 14.73 2.30
N ILE A 107 37.59 15.87 2.26
CA ILE A 107 37.10 16.47 1.01
C ILE A 107 38.27 16.91 0.11
N ASP A 108 39.30 17.52 0.70
CA ASP A 108 40.48 17.97 -0.04
C ASP A 108 41.30 16.77 -0.57
N ASP A 109 41.45 15.72 0.23
CA ASP A 109 42.11 14.47 -0.19
C ASP A 109 41.31 13.75 -1.29
N LEU A 110 39.97 13.74 -1.21
CA LEU A 110 39.10 13.17 -2.24
C LEU A 110 39.16 13.96 -3.55
N ARG A 111 39.27 15.30 -3.48
CA ARG A 111 39.47 16.15 -4.68
C ARG A 111 40.83 15.88 -5.32
N ALA A 112 41.89 15.76 -4.53
CA ALA A 112 43.22 15.43 -5.04
C ALA A 112 43.24 14.05 -5.73
N ILE A 113 42.54 13.05 -5.19
CA ILE A 113 42.41 11.72 -5.82
C ILE A 113 41.55 11.78 -7.10
N GLN A 114 40.52 12.63 -7.14
CA GLN A 114 39.70 12.84 -8.35
C GLN A 114 40.49 13.51 -9.47
N ASP A 115 41.32 14.50 -9.17
CA ASP A 115 42.16 15.19 -10.17
C ASP A 115 43.21 14.24 -10.78
N VAL A 116 43.79 13.36 -9.97
CA VAL A 116 44.72 12.31 -10.46
C VAL A 116 43.99 11.28 -11.33
N ARG A 117 42.74 10.91 -11.01
CA ARG A 117 41.92 10.00 -11.82
C ARG A 117 41.45 10.62 -13.15
N GLN A 118 41.15 11.91 -13.18
CA GLN A 118 40.82 12.62 -14.42
C GLN A 118 42.01 12.69 -15.38
N SER A 119 43.24 12.74 -14.84
CA SER A 119 44.49 12.81 -15.59
C SER A 119 44.93 11.48 -16.23
N GLN A 120 44.27 10.35 -15.89
CA GLN A 120 44.58 9.00 -16.39
C GLN A 120 43.40 8.34 -17.12
N ARG A 121 42.51 9.11 -17.75
CA ARG A 121 41.42 8.55 -18.55
C ARG A 121 41.98 8.02 -19.88
N PRO A 122 41.95 6.71 -20.17
CA PRO A 122 42.25 6.24 -21.51
C PRO A 122 41.17 6.77 -22.46
N GLU A 123 41.58 7.41 -23.55
CA GLU A 123 40.70 7.82 -24.63
C GLU A 123 40.20 6.58 -25.39
N LEU A 124 38.91 6.28 -25.27
CA LEU A 124 38.14 5.55 -26.27
C LEU A 124 36.75 6.20 -26.32
N PRO A 125 36.32 6.78 -27.45
CA PRO A 125 34.95 7.23 -27.61
C PRO A 125 34.09 5.99 -27.84
N VAL A 126 33.63 5.36 -26.76
CA VAL A 126 32.43 4.50 -26.86
C VAL A 126 31.31 5.46 -27.24
N SER A 127 30.71 5.29 -28.42
CA SER A 127 29.56 6.10 -28.82
C SER A 127 28.53 6.03 -27.70
N SER A 128 27.87 7.15 -27.36
CA SER A 128 26.81 7.15 -26.35
C SER A 128 25.74 6.09 -26.65
N ALA A 129 25.54 5.75 -27.92
CA ALA A 129 24.64 4.68 -28.36
C ALA A 129 25.16 3.28 -28.02
N ASP A 130 26.46 3.03 -28.18
CA ASP A 130 27.07 1.73 -27.85
C ASP A 130 27.04 1.51 -26.33
N TYR A 131 27.30 2.57 -25.54
CA TYR A 131 27.18 2.54 -24.10
C TYR A 131 25.75 2.25 -23.63
N GLU A 132 24.76 2.84 -24.30
CA GLU A 132 23.34 2.59 -24.02
C GLU A 132 22.97 1.13 -24.28
N ILE A 133 23.41 0.58 -25.41
CA ILE A 133 23.20 -0.84 -25.77
C ILE A 133 23.83 -1.77 -24.73
N ASP A 134 25.07 -1.50 -24.34
CA ASP A 134 25.79 -2.29 -23.35
C ASP A 134 25.13 -2.22 -21.96
N LEU A 135 24.69 -1.03 -21.54
CA LEU A 135 23.99 -0.85 -20.27
C LEU A 135 22.65 -1.59 -20.25
N ILE A 136 21.88 -1.55 -21.34
CA ILE A 136 20.63 -2.32 -21.48
C ILE A 136 20.93 -3.82 -21.37
N ALA A 137 21.96 -4.30 -22.07
CA ALA A 137 22.34 -5.71 -22.07
C ALA A 137 22.78 -6.20 -20.67
N VAL A 138 23.58 -5.41 -19.96
CA VAL A 138 24.04 -5.73 -18.60
C VAL A 138 22.87 -5.70 -17.62
N LEU A 139 22.04 -4.65 -17.63
CA LEU A 139 20.88 -4.52 -16.75
C LEU A 139 19.92 -5.70 -16.94
N ARG A 140 19.61 -6.03 -18.20
CA ARG A 140 18.77 -7.18 -18.54
C ARG A 140 19.33 -8.48 -17.98
N ARG A 141 20.62 -8.75 -18.20
CA ARG A 141 21.27 -9.98 -17.72
C ARG A 141 21.23 -10.08 -16.19
N SER A 142 21.48 -8.97 -15.48
CA SER A 142 21.42 -8.94 -14.01
C SER A 142 20.00 -9.20 -13.50
N LEU A 143 18.97 -8.61 -14.11
CA LEU A 143 17.58 -8.87 -13.72
C LEU A 143 17.12 -10.30 -14.07
N GLU A 144 17.50 -10.82 -15.23
CA GLU A 144 17.25 -12.22 -15.62
C GLU A 144 17.84 -13.20 -14.60
N GLN A 145 19.05 -12.90 -14.10
CA GLN A 145 19.73 -13.70 -13.09
C GLN A 145 18.97 -13.74 -11.74
N VAL A 146 18.39 -12.63 -11.33
CA VAL A 146 17.60 -12.51 -10.09
C VAL A 146 16.26 -13.24 -10.20
N LEU A 147 15.65 -13.18 -11.38
CA LEU A 147 14.34 -13.76 -11.66
C LEU A 147 14.42 -15.24 -12.08
N ASP A 148 15.62 -15.81 -12.21
CA ASP A 148 15.79 -17.20 -12.59
C ASP A 148 15.25 -18.15 -11.52
N ALA A 149 14.17 -18.85 -11.85
CA ALA A 149 13.53 -19.85 -11.00
C ALA A 149 14.50 -20.96 -10.55
N ARG A 150 15.56 -21.25 -11.33
CA ARG A 150 16.59 -22.23 -10.96
C ARG A 150 17.44 -21.80 -9.76
N ARG A 151 17.53 -20.49 -9.51
CA ARG A 151 18.18 -19.88 -8.34
C ARG A 151 17.17 -19.60 -7.21
N GLY A 152 16.02 -20.29 -7.22
CA GLY A 152 14.69 -19.96 -6.68
C GLY A 152 14.51 -19.58 -5.20
N SER A 153 15.54 -19.15 -4.47
CA SER A 153 15.36 -18.54 -3.14
C SER A 153 14.91 -17.08 -3.23
N PHE A 154 15.39 -16.29 -4.20
CA PHE A 154 15.10 -14.85 -4.28
C PHE A 154 13.59 -14.57 -4.41
N LEU A 155 12.98 -15.03 -5.51
CA LEU A 155 11.56 -14.76 -5.79
C LEU A 155 10.67 -15.35 -4.69
N ARG A 156 10.98 -16.56 -4.22
CA ARG A 156 10.24 -17.20 -3.14
C ARG A 156 10.24 -16.36 -1.86
N LEU A 157 11.41 -15.91 -1.41
CA LEU A 157 11.52 -15.10 -0.18
C LEU A 157 10.79 -13.76 -0.33
N LYS A 158 10.82 -13.15 -1.53
CA LYS A 158 10.10 -11.90 -1.79
C LYS A 158 8.59 -12.09 -1.88
N LEU A 159 8.11 -13.17 -2.48
CA LEU A 159 6.69 -13.53 -2.49
C LEU A 159 6.17 -13.87 -1.08
N GLU A 160 6.97 -14.55 -0.25
CA GLU A 160 6.64 -14.78 1.16
C GLU A 160 6.56 -13.45 1.94
N LEU A 161 7.46 -12.50 1.67
CA LEU A 161 7.39 -11.16 2.24
C LEU A 161 6.15 -10.39 1.77
N LEU A 162 5.84 -10.44 0.47
CA LEU A 162 4.63 -9.83 -0.10
C LEU A 162 3.37 -10.40 0.53
N SER A 163 3.31 -11.73 0.71
CA SER A 163 2.19 -12.40 1.38
C SER A 163 1.92 -11.84 2.79
N ARG A 164 2.98 -11.64 3.58
CA ARG A 164 2.89 -11.01 4.92
C ARG A 164 2.45 -9.55 4.85
N ARG A 165 2.97 -8.79 3.87
CA ARG A 165 2.62 -7.36 3.68
C ARG A 165 1.16 -7.21 3.23
N PHE A 166 0.70 -8.00 2.27
CA PHE A 166 -0.68 -8.02 1.81
C PHE A 166 -1.65 -8.45 2.91
N THR A 167 -1.26 -9.40 3.77
CA THR A 167 -2.03 -9.76 4.97
C THR A 167 -2.24 -8.55 5.88
N THR A 168 -1.16 -7.81 6.16
CA THR A 168 -1.22 -6.61 7.01
C THR A 168 -2.10 -5.53 6.37
N LEU A 169 -1.87 -5.24 5.09
CA LEU A 169 -2.65 -4.26 4.33
C LEU A 169 -4.13 -4.62 4.25
N PHE A 170 -4.47 -5.90 4.07
CA PHE A 170 -5.85 -6.35 4.04
C PHE A 170 -6.57 -6.05 5.35
N PHE A 171 -5.91 -6.29 6.49
CA PHE A 171 -6.50 -5.99 7.79
C PHE A 171 -6.58 -4.48 8.04
N GLU A 172 -5.57 -3.70 7.68
CA GLU A 172 -5.65 -2.22 7.74
C GLU A 172 -6.77 -1.66 6.85
N PHE A 173 -6.94 -2.22 5.65
CA PHE A 173 -8.00 -1.87 4.72
C PHE A 173 -9.38 -2.20 5.31
N ALA A 174 -9.54 -3.41 5.86
CA ALA A 174 -10.78 -3.85 6.51
C ALA A 174 -11.15 -2.94 7.68
N LEU A 175 -10.16 -2.56 8.51
CA LEU A 175 -10.34 -1.63 9.63
C LEU A 175 -10.52 -0.18 9.20
N GLY A 176 -10.26 0.14 7.93
CA GLY A 176 -10.46 1.47 7.38
C GLY A 176 -9.49 2.51 7.96
N HIS A 177 -8.29 2.10 8.38
CA HIS A 177 -7.23 3.02 8.84
C HIS A 177 -6.89 4.11 7.82
N HIS A 178 -7.17 3.81 6.57
CA HIS A 178 -6.78 4.57 5.39
C HIS A 178 -7.97 5.15 4.65
N ALA A 179 -9.18 4.91 5.15
CA ALA A 179 -10.42 5.30 4.48
C ALA A 179 -10.87 6.68 4.98
N GLY A 180 -11.32 7.51 4.06
CA GLY A 180 -11.93 8.80 4.39
C GLY A 180 -13.26 8.64 5.16
N PRO A 181 -13.75 9.68 5.86
CA PRO A 181 -15.03 9.63 6.56
C PRO A 181 -16.22 9.27 5.64
N SER A 182 -16.21 9.74 4.40
CA SER A 182 -17.21 9.44 3.37
C SER A 182 -17.13 7.99 2.87
N GLU A 183 -15.93 7.46 2.68
CA GLU A 183 -15.72 6.06 2.26
C GLU A 183 -16.17 5.10 3.36
N LEU A 184 -15.83 5.40 4.62
CA LEU A 184 -16.32 4.65 5.78
C LEU A 184 -17.84 4.71 5.89
N ALA A 185 -18.48 5.81 5.46
CA ALA A 185 -19.94 5.97 5.42
C ALA A 185 -20.61 5.18 4.30
N ALA A 186 -19.93 5.01 3.16
CA ALA A 186 -20.43 4.26 2.02
C ALA A 186 -20.27 2.73 2.18
N ARG A 187 -19.38 2.26 3.06
CA ARG A 187 -19.15 0.82 3.28
C ARG A 187 -20.41 0.13 3.79
N LEU A 188 -20.75 -1.00 3.17
CA LEU A 188 -21.82 -1.86 3.63
C LEU A 188 -21.39 -2.52 4.96
N VAL A 189 -22.23 -2.35 5.97
CA VAL A 189 -22.03 -2.99 7.28
C VAL A 189 -22.70 -4.35 7.26
N THR A 190 -21.90 -5.41 7.39
CA THR A 190 -22.37 -6.80 7.25
C THR A 190 -22.46 -7.56 8.56
N THR A 191 -21.76 -7.09 9.61
CA THR A 191 -21.73 -7.76 10.92
C THR A 191 -21.86 -6.76 12.07
N PRO A 192 -22.39 -7.18 13.24
CA PRO A 192 -22.54 -6.27 14.39
C PRO A 192 -21.20 -5.76 14.90
N GLU A 193 -20.14 -6.57 14.85
CA GLU A 193 -18.78 -6.18 15.23
C GLU A 193 -18.24 -5.08 14.32
N GLN A 194 -18.47 -5.19 13.00
CA GLN A 194 -18.13 -4.14 12.03
C GLN A 194 -18.90 -2.85 12.34
N ALA A 195 -20.20 -2.96 12.65
CA ALA A 195 -21.05 -1.81 12.98
C ALA A 195 -20.53 -1.06 14.21
N LEU A 196 -20.28 -1.80 15.29
CA LEU A 196 -19.78 -1.27 16.56
C LEU A 196 -18.39 -0.68 16.40
N TYR A 197 -17.47 -1.39 15.76
CA TYR A 197 -16.11 -0.89 15.52
C TYR A 197 -16.12 0.40 14.71
N THR A 198 -16.90 0.46 13.62
CA THR A 198 -16.99 1.66 12.77
C THR A 198 -17.60 2.84 13.53
N ALA A 199 -18.62 2.59 14.36
CA ALA A 199 -19.23 3.62 15.19
C ALA A 199 -18.26 4.18 16.25
N VAL A 200 -17.48 3.30 16.90
CA VAL A 200 -16.44 3.67 17.85
C VAL A 200 -15.34 4.47 17.16
N LEU A 201 -14.84 4.00 16.01
CA LEU A 201 -13.79 4.67 15.25
C LEU A 201 -14.17 6.11 14.87
N ARG A 202 -15.41 6.33 14.40
CA ARG A 202 -15.89 7.68 14.03
C ARG A 202 -16.03 8.64 15.21
N ASN A 203 -16.34 8.10 16.39
CA ASN A 203 -16.56 8.91 17.59
C ASN A 203 -15.39 8.87 18.57
N GLN A 204 -14.29 8.23 18.20
CA GLN A 204 -13.17 7.94 19.10
C GLN A 204 -12.62 9.21 19.75
N GLN A 205 -12.38 10.24 18.94
CA GLN A 205 -11.84 11.51 19.44
C GLN A 205 -12.83 12.19 20.38
N ARG A 206 -14.11 12.22 20.02
CA ARG A 206 -15.18 12.79 20.85
C ARG A 206 -15.29 12.07 22.20
N VAL A 207 -15.28 10.74 22.21
CA VAL A 207 -15.33 9.96 23.45
C VAL A 207 -14.11 10.24 24.32
N ARG A 208 -12.91 10.34 23.73
CA ARG A 208 -11.69 10.69 24.48
C ARG A 208 -11.76 12.10 25.07
N ASP A 209 -12.26 13.07 24.31
CA ASP A 209 -12.40 14.45 24.77
C ASP A 209 -13.48 14.57 25.85
N ASP A 210 -14.60 13.85 25.70
CA ASP A 210 -15.64 13.74 26.72
C ASP A 210 -15.07 13.12 28.02
N LEU A 211 -14.27 12.05 27.93
CA LEU A 211 -13.58 11.46 29.09
C LEU A 211 -12.65 12.49 29.76
N ARG A 212 -11.85 13.23 29.00
CA ARG A 212 -10.97 14.28 29.56
C ARG A 212 -11.73 15.41 30.26
N ALA A 213 -12.93 15.73 29.79
CA ALA A 213 -13.75 16.80 30.35
C ALA A 213 -14.47 16.41 31.67
N LEU A 214 -14.50 15.12 32.03
CA LEU A 214 -15.11 14.66 33.27
C LEU A 214 -14.30 15.09 34.50
N ARG A 215 -15.02 15.27 35.62
CA ARG A 215 -14.39 15.49 36.93
C ARG A 215 -14.15 14.15 37.59
N TYR A 216 -12.89 13.79 37.75
CA TYR A 216 -12.48 12.56 38.42
C TYR A 216 -12.15 12.84 39.89
N GLU A 217 -12.46 11.88 40.77
CA GLU A 217 -12.04 11.93 42.16
C GLU A 217 -10.52 11.80 42.30
N ARG A 218 -9.89 11.03 41.41
CA ARG A 218 -8.44 10.81 41.32
C ARG A 218 -8.03 10.76 39.85
N GLU A 219 -6.85 11.28 39.54
CA GLU A 219 -6.31 11.31 38.17
C GLU A 219 -6.14 9.89 37.60
N GLU A 220 -5.77 8.91 38.43
CA GLU A 220 -5.68 7.49 38.06
C GLU A 220 -6.97 6.92 37.45
N LEU A 221 -8.15 7.44 37.84
CA LEU A 221 -9.43 6.99 37.28
C LEU A 221 -9.61 7.41 35.82
N HIS A 222 -8.98 8.53 35.41
CA HIS A 222 -8.95 8.96 34.03
C HIS A 222 -8.13 7.98 33.18
N ASP A 223 -6.92 7.64 33.64
CA ASP A 223 -6.04 6.71 32.93
C ASP A 223 -6.68 5.32 32.82
N ILE A 224 -7.26 4.81 33.90
CA ILE A 224 -7.99 3.53 33.89
C ILE A 224 -9.18 3.57 32.92
N ALA A 225 -9.89 4.69 32.81
CA ALA A 225 -11.00 4.83 31.86
C ALA A 225 -10.51 4.79 30.40
N LEU A 226 -9.39 5.46 30.09
CA LEU A 226 -8.77 5.41 28.78
C LEU A 226 -8.25 4.01 28.44
N GLU A 227 -7.61 3.33 29.40
CA GLU A 227 -7.15 1.95 29.22
C GLU A 227 -8.31 0.98 28.94
N ARG A 228 -9.44 1.15 29.65
CA ARG A 228 -10.65 0.35 29.40
C ARG A 228 -11.22 0.59 28.00
N LEU A 229 -11.27 1.85 27.55
CA LEU A 229 -11.67 2.19 26.19
C LEU A 229 -10.75 1.52 25.16
N SER A 230 -9.42 1.66 25.32
CA SER A 230 -8.46 1.02 24.42
C SER A 230 -8.53 -0.50 24.43
N ARG A 231 -8.82 -1.12 25.58
CA ARG A 231 -9.04 -2.56 25.66
C ARG A 231 -10.28 -2.98 24.88
N TRP A 232 -11.40 -2.27 25.06
CA TRP A 232 -12.64 -2.53 24.31
C TRP A 232 -12.45 -2.34 22.80
N GLU A 233 -11.71 -1.30 22.38
CA GLU A 233 -11.36 -1.09 20.98
C GLU A 233 -10.58 -2.28 20.40
N ARG A 234 -9.58 -2.79 21.12
CA ARG A 234 -8.80 -3.97 20.69
C ARG A 234 -9.63 -5.24 20.63
N GLU A 235 -10.53 -5.45 21.60
CA GLU A 235 -11.44 -6.61 21.61
C GLU A 235 -12.38 -6.59 20.40
N LEU A 236 -12.97 -5.43 20.09
CA LEU A 236 -13.81 -5.23 18.89
C LEU A 236 -13.02 -5.41 17.59
N GLN A 237 -11.82 -4.84 17.51
CA GLN A 237 -10.92 -5.02 16.37
C GLN A 237 -10.62 -6.50 16.15
N SER A 238 -10.23 -7.23 17.20
CA SER A 238 -9.93 -8.66 17.13
C SER A 238 -11.14 -9.48 16.66
N ALA A 239 -12.31 -9.21 17.21
CA ALA A 239 -13.54 -9.90 16.83
C ALA A 239 -13.87 -9.64 15.35
N TYR A 240 -13.81 -8.40 14.90
CA TYR A 240 -14.06 -8.06 13.50
C TYR A 240 -13.02 -8.70 12.55
N LEU A 241 -11.73 -8.64 12.88
CA LEU A 241 -10.67 -9.24 12.07
C LEU A 241 -10.79 -10.76 11.99
N SER A 242 -11.19 -11.45 13.07
CA SER A 242 -11.40 -12.90 13.04
C SER A 242 -12.47 -13.33 12.03
N GLN A 243 -13.47 -12.49 11.76
CA GLN A 243 -14.50 -12.74 10.75
C GLN A 243 -14.01 -12.50 9.32
N ARG A 244 -12.96 -11.69 9.16
CA ARG A 244 -12.35 -11.36 7.86
C ARG A 244 -11.20 -12.30 7.50
N ALA A 245 -10.54 -12.91 8.49
CA ALA A 245 -9.42 -13.82 8.30
C ALA A 245 -9.70 -15.01 7.34
N PRO A 246 -10.88 -15.69 7.38
CA PRO A 246 -11.17 -16.77 6.44
C PRO A 246 -11.21 -16.31 4.97
N GLU A 247 -11.61 -15.06 4.71
CA GLU A 247 -11.61 -14.52 3.34
C GLU A 247 -10.21 -14.20 2.86
N LEU A 248 -9.37 -13.65 3.74
CA LEU A 248 -7.96 -13.46 3.42
C LEU A 248 -7.30 -14.80 3.08
N GLY A 249 -7.60 -15.86 3.85
CA GLY A 249 -7.07 -17.19 3.60
C GLY A 249 -7.45 -17.76 2.22
N ARG A 250 -8.55 -17.30 1.62
CA ARG A 250 -8.98 -17.67 0.26
C ARG A 250 -8.40 -16.74 -0.81
N LEU A 251 -8.32 -15.45 -0.51
CA LEU A 251 -7.83 -14.43 -1.44
C LEU A 251 -6.31 -14.54 -1.65
N LEU A 252 -5.55 -14.68 -0.57
CA LEU A 252 -4.10 -14.55 -0.58
C LEU A 252 -3.40 -15.59 -1.47
N PRO A 253 -3.81 -16.88 -1.52
CA PRO A 253 -3.24 -17.84 -2.46
C PRO A 253 -3.40 -17.39 -3.92
N ILE A 254 -4.59 -16.91 -4.30
CA ILE A 254 -4.88 -16.45 -5.66
C ILE A 254 -4.00 -15.25 -6.02
N VAL A 255 -3.90 -14.28 -5.11
CA VAL A 255 -3.03 -13.10 -5.30
C VAL A 255 -1.59 -13.55 -5.50
N ILE A 256 -1.04 -14.36 -4.60
CA ILE A 256 0.37 -14.78 -4.68
C ILE A 256 0.65 -15.61 -5.92
N GLU A 257 -0.28 -16.46 -6.36
CA GLU A 257 -0.15 -17.22 -7.60
C GLU A 257 -0.05 -16.31 -8.83
N VAL A 258 -0.93 -15.31 -8.94
CA VAL A 258 -0.88 -14.34 -10.06
C VAL A 258 0.42 -13.54 -10.05
N PHE A 259 0.85 -13.05 -8.88
CA PHE A 259 2.13 -12.35 -8.77
C PHE A 259 3.31 -13.27 -9.12
N THR A 260 3.23 -14.55 -8.77
CA THR A 260 4.26 -15.55 -9.10
C THR A 260 4.39 -15.71 -10.61
N GLU A 261 3.28 -15.88 -11.31
CA GLU A 261 3.25 -16.02 -12.77
C GLU A 261 3.74 -14.75 -13.47
N PHE A 262 3.32 -13.58 -12.99
CA PHE A 262 3.84 -12.31 -13.50
C PHE A 262 5.37 -12.27 -13.41
N PHE A 263 5.96 -12.60 -12.26
CA PHE A 263 7.42 -12.52 -12.12
C PHE A 263 8.18 -13.63 -12.87
N GLN A 264 7.63 -14.83 -12.94
CA GLN A 264 8.33 -15.97 -13.56
C GLN A 264 8.23 -15.97 -15.08
N GLU A 265 7.10 -15.52 -15.62
CA GLU A 265 6.79 -15.61 -17.04
C GLU A 265 6.63 -14.22 -17.66
N GLY A 266 5.65 -13.44 -17.21
CA GLY A 266 5.26 -12.17 -17.84
C GLY A 266 6.38 -11.13 -17.87
N PHE A 267 6.78 -10.66 -16.69
CA PHE A 267 7.83 -9.66 -16.52
C PHE A 267 9.16 -10.16 -17.10
N ARG A 268 9.50 -11.43 -16.86
CA ARG A 268 10.74 -12.04 -17.36
C ARG A 268 10.82 -12.01 -18.89
N ALA A 269 9.72 -12.32 -19.58
CA ALA A 269 9.66 -12.25 -21.04
C ALA A 269 9.80 -10.82 -21.56
N ASN A 270 9.31 -9.83 -20.80
CA ASN A 270 9.30 -8.41 -21.18
C ASN A 270 10.54 -7.61 -20.71
N LEU A 271 11.52 -8.24 -20.04
CA LEU A 271 12.68 -7.55 -19.48
C LEU A 271 13.47 -6.73 -20.50
N GLY A 272 13.53 -7.16 -21.76
CA GLY A 272 14.24 -6.44 -22.81
C GLY A 272 13.65 -5.06 -23.08
N GLU A 273 12.35 -5.00 -23.37
CA GLU A 273 11.61 -3.76 -23.60
C GLU A 273 11.59 -2.88 -22.33
N PHE A 274 11.40 -3.50 -21.16
CA PHE A 274 11.47 -2.80 -19.88
C PHE A 274 12.82 -2.10 -19.67
N CYS A 275 13.95 -2.82 -19.83
CA CYS A 275 15.28 -2.25 -19.63
C CYS A 275 15.56 -1.13 -20.64
N TRP A 276 15.13 -1.31 -21.89
CA TRP A 276 15.25 -0.27 -22.92
C TRP A 276 14.50 1.00 -22.55
N ALA A 277 13.24 0.88 -22.11
CA ALA A 277 12.41 2.02 -21.73
C ALA A 277 13.01 2.79 -20.54
N VAL A 278 13.46 2.06 -19.51
CA VAL A 278 14.08 2.64 -18.32
C VAL A 278 15.37 3.37 -18.65
N VAL A 279 16.29 2.75 -19.38
CA VAL A 279 17.59 3.37 -19.72
C VAL A 279 17.38 4.62 -20.59
N ARG A 280 16.46 4.53 -21.55
CA ARG A 280 16.15 5.64 -22.47
C ARG A 280 15.50 6.83 -21.76
N GLU A 281 14.50 6.59 -20.90
CA GLU A 281 13.79 7.65 -20.16
C GLU A 281 14.67 8.29 -19.09
N SER A 282 15.42 7.48 -18.33
CA SER A 282 16.28 7.97 -17.25
C SER A 282 17.51 8.73 -17.74
N ALA A 283 17.85 8.61 -19.03
CA ALA A 283 18.99 9.29 -19.66
C ALA A 283 20.36 8.93 -19.03
N VAL A 284 20.45 7.83 -18.30
CA VAL A 284 21.66 7.39 -17.57
C VAL A 284 22.85 7.14 -18.50
N ALA A 285 22.58 6.77 -19.75
CA ALA A 285 23.60 6.54 -20.78
C ALA A 285 24.32 7.82 -21.25
N ARG A 286 23.74 9.01 -21.01
CA ARG A 286 24.36 10.30 -21.36
C ARG A 286 25.47 10.72 -20.40
N SER A 287 25.64 10.01 -19.27
CA SER A 287 26.65 10.31 -18.26
C SER A 287 28.07 10.01 -18.73
N GLY A 288 28.27 8.98 -19.56
CA GLY A 288 29.59 8.50 -19.96
C GLY A 288 30.46 8.00 -18.79
N ASP A 289 29.85 7.75 -17.63
CA ASP A 289 30.53 7.26 -16.43
C ASP A 289 30.83 5.76 -16.58
N SER A 290 31.88 5.44 -17.33
CA SER A 290 32.45 4.09 -17.39
C SER A 290 33.72 4.02 -16.56
N ILE A 291 33.79 3.05 -15.65
CA ILE A 291 35.03 2.66 -14.97
C ILE A 291 35.47 1.33 -15.56
N GLN A 292 36.68 1.28 -16.11
CA GLN A 292 37.26 0.07 -16.73
C GLN A 292 36.45 -0.51 -17.91
N GLY A 293 35.70 0.30 -18.65
CA GLY A 293 34.94 -0.17 -19.83
C GLY A 293 33.64 -0.90 -19.51
N MET A 294 33.21 -0.95 -18.25
CA MET A 294 31.88 -1.46 -17.87
C MET A 294 30.89 -0.30 -17.67
N PRO A 295 29.61 -0.47 -18.08
CA PRO A 295 28.59 0.53 -17.84
C PRO A 295 28.17 0.56 -16.37
N ARG A 296 28.02 1.75 -15.80
CA ARG A 296 27.58 1.97 -14.41
C ARG A 296 26.59 3.13 -14.31
N ILE A 297 25.79 3.09 -13.24
CA ILE A 297 24.86 4.16 -12.87
C ILE A 297 25.38 4.79 -11.58
N GLY A 298 25.94 5.99 -11.70
CA GLY A 298 26.43 6.76 -10.57
C GLY A 298 25.33 7.49 -9.78
N PRO A 299 25.67 8.07 -8.61
CA PRO A 299 24.69 8.68 -7.70
C PRO A 299 23.90 9.83 -8.34
N ARG A 300 24.53 10.59 -9.24
CA ARG A 300 23.93 11.73 -9.94
C ARG A 300 22.73 11.35 -10.80
N PHE A 301 22.73 10.14 -11.35
CA PHE A 301 21.68 9.67 -12.25
C PHE A 301 20.76 8.64 -11.61
N PHE A 302 21.07 8.20 -10.39
CA PHE A 302 20.31 7.17 -9.70
C PHE A 302 18.87 7.59 -9.40
N LEU A 303 18.61 8.83 -9.02
CA LEU A 303 17.22 9.30 -8.77
C LEU A 303 16.36 9.21 -10.03
N ARG A 304 16.87 9.70 -11.17
CA ARG A 304 16.18 9.60 -12.47
C ARG A 304 16.02 8.16 -12.94
N PHE A 305 17.03 7.32 -12.70
CA PHE A 305 16.95 5.89 -12.94
C PHE A 305 15.84 5.25 -12.10
N ARG A 306 15.81 5.54 -10.79
CA ARG A 306 14.81 5.03 -9.85
C ARG A 306 13.41 5.44 -10.29
N GLU A 307 13.19 6.73 -10.58
CA GLU A 307 11.91 7.25 -11.05
C GLU A 307 11.43 6.51 -12.31
N ALA A 308 12.27 6.40 -13.35
CA ALA A 308 11.92 5.69 -14.57
C ALA A 308 11.68 4.19 -14.31
N PHE A 309 12.55 3.56 -13.51
CA PHE A 309 12.46 2.14 -13.17
C PHE A 309 11.16 1.82 -12.44
N GLU A 310 10.86 2.53 -11.33
CA GLU A 310 9.66 2.28 -10.53
C GLU A 310 8.39 2.60 -11.32
N LYS A 311 8.40 3.64 -12.15
CA LYS A 311 7.29 3.99 -13.06
C LYS A 311 6.98 2.86 -14.04
N HIS A 312 7.95 2.50 -14.89
CA HIS A 312 7.76 1.45 -15.91
C HIS A 312 7.42 0.11 -15.27
N PHE A 313 8.03 -0.20 -14.12
CA PHE A 313 7.77 -1.44 -13.42
C PHE A 313 6.35 -1.50 -12.88
N LEU A 314 5.86 -0.41 -12.28
CA LEU A 314 4.52 -0.36 -11.71
C LEU A 314 3.44 -0.33 -12.79
N GLU A 315 3.66 0.36 -13.91
CA GLU A 315 2.77 0.33 -15.07
C GLU A 315 2.65 -1.11 -15.61
N ASP A 316 3.77 -1.78 -15.87
CA ASP A 316 3.78 -3.17 -16.36
C ASP A 316 3.14 -4.13 -15.34
N LEU A 317 3.43 -3.95 -14.06
CA LEU A 317 2.84 -4.73 -12.97
C LEU A 317 1.31 -4.62 -12.97
N VAL A 318 0.76 -3.40 -12.96
CA VAL A 318 -0.69 -3.19 -12.90
C VAL A 318 -1.38 -3.74 -14.15
N LEU A 319 -0.81 -3.47 -15.33
CA LEU A 319 -1.39 -3.89 -16.61
C LEU A 319 -1.48 -5.42 -16.72
N ASN A 320 -0.48 -6.14 -16.23
CA ASN A 320 -0.40 -7.60 -16.38
C ASN A 320 -0.92 -8.39 -15.18
N VAL A 321 -1.06 -7.79 -13.99
CA VAL A 321 -1.58 -8.48 -12.80
C VAL A 321 -3.08 -8.30 -12.62
N GLN A 322 -3.66 -7.14 -12.98
CA GLN A 322 -5.06 -6.86 -12.66
C GLN A 322 -6.02 -7.82 -13.37
N ASP A 323 -5.88 -8.02 -14.68
CA ASP A 323 -6.80 -8.85 -15.46
C ASP A 323 -6.77 -10.33 -15.03
N PRO A 324 -5.60 -10.99 -14.89
CA PRO A 324 -5.56 -12.37 -14.38
C PRO A 324 -6.13 -12.51 -12.98
N LEU A 325 -5.90 -11.50 -12.12
CA LEU A 325 -6.40 -11.52 -10.76
C LEU A 325 -7.93 -11.42 -10.73
N VAL A 326 -8.52 -10.50 -11.48
CA VAL A 326 -9.98 -10.40 -11.61
C VAL A 326 -10.57 -11.66 -12.24
N ALA A 327 -9.94 -12.20 -13.29
CA ALA A 327 -10.40 -13.42 -13.95
C ALA A 327 -10.45 -14.61 -12.97
N ARG A 328 -9.39 -14.83 -12.17
CA ARG A 328 -9.35 -15.92 -11.19
C ARG A 328 -10.32 -15.71 -10.04
N LEU A 329 -10.50 -14.48 -9.57
CA LEU A 329 -11.47 -14.18 -8.52
C LEU A 329 -12.91 -14.39 -8.99
N ASN A 330 -13.21 -14.11 -10.26
CA ASN A 330 -14.51 -14.37 -10.86
C ASN A 330 -14.73 -15.88 -11.15
N ALA A 331 -13.66 -16.61 -11.47
CA ALA A 331 -13.70 -18.06 -11.70
C ALA A 331 -13.74 -18.87 -10.39
N SER A 332 -13.36 -18.27 -9.26
CA SER A 332 -13.41 -18.91 -7.94
C SER A 332 -14.85 -19.31 -7.59
N GLU A 333 -15.04 -20.58 -7.24
CA GLU A 333 -16.35 -21.12 -6.78
C GLU A 333 -16.87 -20.41 -5.53
N VAL A 334 -15.94 -19.86 -4.73
CA VAL A 334 -16.26 -19.18 -3.48
C VAL A 334 -16.42 -17.69 -3.74
N ARG A 335 -17.64 -17.18 -3.53
CA ARG A 335 -17.93 -15.74 -3.60
C ARG A 335 -17.26 -14.99 -2.45
N LEU A 336 -16.40 -14.05 -2.80
CA LEU A 336 -15.82 -13.08 -1.87
C LEU A 336 -16.76 -11.89 -1.68
N ARG A 337 -16.67 -11.24 -0.52
CA ARG A 337 -17.41 -10.00 -0.25
C ARG A 337 -16.95 -8.87 -1.20
N PRO A 338 -17.83 -7.93 -1.58
CA PRO A 338 -17.47 -6.79 -2.42
C PRO A 338 -16.28 -5.99 -1.88
N GLU A 339 -16.19 -5.82 -0.56
CA GLU A 339 -15.07 -5.11 0.08
C GLU A 339 -13.74 -5.86 -0.08
N THR A 340 -13.78 -7.19 -0.11
CA THR A 340 -12.59 -8.03 -0.35
C THR A 340 -12.14 -7.93 -1.80
N LEU A 341 -13.08 -7.79 -2.73
CA LEU A 341 -12.77 -7.53 -4.14
C LEU A 341 -12.24 -6.10 -4.33
N ALA A 342 -12.76 -5.12 -3.59
CA ALA A 342 -12.28 -3.74 -3.63
C ALA A 342 -10.82 -3.63 -3.15
N PHE A 343 -10.41 -4.43 -2.16
CA PHE A 343 -9.02 -4.48 -1.70
C PHE A 343 -8.04 -4.85 -2.82
N VAL A 344 -8.44 -5.71 -3.75
CA VAL A 344 -7.59 -6.12 -4.88
C VAL A 344 -7.32 -4.97 -5.85
N ALA A 345 -8.25 -4.02 -5.93
CA ALA A 345 -8.10 -2.79 -6.71
C ALA A 345 -7.46 -1.64 -5.90
N ASP A 346 -7.03 -1.88 -4.65
CA ASP A 346 -6.40 -0.85 -3.82
C ASP A 346 -4.99 -0.53 -4.38
N PRO A 347 -4.68 0.74 -4.73
CA PRO A 347 -3.36 1.15 -5.21
C PRO A 347 -2.21 0.75 -4.27
N ARG A 348 -2.47 0.60 -2.97
CA ARG A 348 -1.48 0.21 -1.96
C ARG A 348 -0.95 -1.20 -2.17
N VAL A 349 -1.74 -2.10 -2.74
CA VAL A 349 -1.30 -3.46 -3.08
C VAL A 349 -0.14 -3.40 -4.07
N PHE A 350 -0.33 -2.65 -5.17
CA PHE A 350 0.66 -2.51 -6.23
C PHE A 350 1.85 -1.64 -5.79
N SER A 351 1.60 -0.56 -5.05
CA SER A 351 2.65 0.29 -4.46
C SER A 351 3.57 -0.52 -3.53
N THR A 352 2.99 -1.39 -2.71
CA THR A 352 3.75 -2.26 -1.80
C THR A 352 4.54 -3.33 -2.55
N ALA A 353 3.95 -3.90 -3.61
CA ALA A 353 4.65 -4.85 -4.47
C ALA A 353 5.86 -4.21 -5.17
N CYS A 354 5.66 -3.02 -5.74
CA CYS A 354 6.73 -2.20 -6.31
C CYS A 354 7.84 -1.94 -5.29
N ALA A 355 7.50 -1.44 -4.11
CA ALA A 355 8.48 -1.16 -3.06
C ALA A 355 9.34 -2.39 -2.70
N VAL A 356 8.71 -3.55 -2.45
CA VAL A 356 9.44 -4.76 -2.06
C VAL A 356 10.37 -5.27 -3.16
N MET A 357 9.91 -5.22 -4.41
CA MET A 357 10.66 -5.75 -5.54
C MET A 357 11.75 -4.79 -6.01
N CYS A 358 11.45 -3.50 -6.16
CA CYS A 358 12.42 -2.48 -6.55
C CYS A 358 13.56 -2.35 -5.53
N ASP A 359 13.25 -2.32 -4.22
CA ASP A 359 14.29 -2.31 -3.18
C ASP A 359 15.22 -3.54 -3.33
N ALA A 360 14.65 -4.71 -3.64
CA ALA A 360 15.42 -5.93 -3.84
C ALA A 360 16.25 -5.95 -5.13
N PHE A 361 15.72 -5.37 -6.21
CA PHE A 361 16.46 -5.21 -7.46
C PHE A 361 17.62 -4.24 -7.27
N TYR A 362 17.41 -3.08 -6.62
CA TYR A 362 18.48 -2.12 -6.36
C TYR A 362 19.58 -2.72 -5.49
N ASP A 363 19.23 -3.50 -4.46
CA ASP A 363 20.22 -4.24 -3.66
C ASP A 363 21.07 -5.17 -4.51
N HIS A 364 20.45 -5.90 -5.44
CA HIS A 364 21.16 -6.78 -6.34
C HIS A 364 22.06 -6.01 -7.31
N LEU A 365 21.53 -4.98 -7.98
CA LEU A 365 22.27 -4.17 -8.94
C LEU A 365 23.43 -3.41 -8.28
N HIS A 366 23.29 -3.03 -7.00
CA HIS A 366 24.38 -2.50 -6.18
C HIS A 366 25.44 -3.57 -5.89
N SER A 367 25.01 -4.77 -5.50
CA SER A 367 25.94 -5.89 -5.23
C SER A 367 26.74 -6.35 -6.45
N GLU A 368 26.15 -6.27 -7.65
CA GLU A 368 26.80 -6.58 -8.93
C GLU A 368 27.67 -5.41 -9.44
N GLY A 369 27.67 -4.26 -8.76
CA GLY A 369 28.45 -3.07 -9.11
C GLY A 369 27.89 -2.27 -10.30
N LEU A 370 26.66 -2.54 -10.74
CA LEU A 370 25.97 -1.74 -11.76
C LEU A 370 25.51 -0.39 -11.20
N LEU A 371 25.00 -0.39 -9.97
CA LEU A 371 24.74 0.83 -9.21
C LEU A 371 25.99 1.19 -8.40
N ASP A 372 26.70 2.25 -8.81
CA ASP A 372 27.90 2.73 -8.13
C ASP A 372 27.51 3.75 -7.04
N LEU A 373 26.88 3.23 -5.98
CA LEU A 373 26.36 4.04 -4.89
C LEU A 373 27.15 3.81 -3.59
N PRO A 374 27.28 4.83 -2.72
CA PRO A 374 27.92 4.67 -1.41
C PRO A 374 27.27 3.56 -0.59
N GLN A 375 27.97 2.93 0.36
CA GLN A 375 27.38 1.87 1.21
C GLN A 375 26.12 2.34 1.98
N GLN A 376 26.01 3.64 2.26
CA GLN A 376 24.85 4.26 2.90
C GLN A 376 23.82 4.81 1.90
N TRP A 377 23.82 4.36 0.64
CA TRP A 377 22.94 4.91 -0.41
C TRP A 377 21.46 4.82 -0.07
N ARG A 378 21.05 3.82 0.72
CA ARG A 378 19.68 3.74 1.22
C ARG A 378 19.31 4.86 2.19
N GLN A 379 20.29 5.53 2.80
CA GLN A 379 20.11 6.73 3.63
C GLN A 379 20.22 7.99 2.77
N ALA A 380 21.22 8.07 1.88
CA ALA A 380 21.40 9.22 0.99
C ALA A 380 20.26 9.40 -0.04
N ALA A 381 19.67 8.31 -0.56
CA ALA A 381 18.48 8.36 -1.42
C ALA A 381 17.17 8.71 -0.68
N ARG A 382 17.26 8.97 0.63
CA ARG A 382 16.21 9.55 1.48
C ARG A 382 16.45 11.04 1.76
N GLU A 383 17.65 11.56 1.51
CA GLU A 383 18.03 12.94 1.85
C GLU A 383 18.05 13.86 0.62
N ALA A 384 17.98 13.29 -0.59
CA ALA A 384 17.86 13.97 -1.88
C ALA A 384 16.49 13.71 -2.50
#